data_AF-A0A2D4KGD8-F1
#
_entry.id   AF-A0A2D4KGD8-F1
#
_cell.length_a   1.000
_cell.length_b   1.000
_cell.length_c   1.000
_cell.angle_alpha   90.00
_cell.angle_beta   90.00
_cell.angle_gamma   90.00
#
_symmetry.space_group_name_H-M   'P 1'
#
loop_
_entity.id
_entity.type
_entity.pdbx_description
1 polymer ?
#
loop_
_entity_poly.entity_id
_entity_poly.type
_entity_poly.pdbx_seq_one_letter_code
_entity_poly.pdbx_strand_id
1 'polypeptide(L)'
;LLLLFLRYCSPEYTFPSQQEVIQFAVNTAFEQVTLNPRTLVVCGTYSVGKEKVFLAIAEVLGSKVSMSQEKYKILQCLESATINSLITLNWTNTFLHLLPMMQINFKVRFKSESQSKKSHNLLP
;
A
#
# COMPACT_ATOMS: atom_id res chain seq x y z
N LEU A 1 -9.17 -34.15 -12.30
CA LEU A 1 -9.06 -32.96 -13.17
C LEU A 1 -8.15 -31.96 -12.45
N LEU A 2 -7.00 -31.58 -13.03
CA LEU A 2 -6.09 -30.59 -12.44
C LEU A 2 -6.22 -29.29 -13.23
N LEU A 3 -6.59 -28.18 -12.57
CA LEU A 3 -6.65 -26.86 -13.20
C LEU A 3 -5.39 -26.07 -12.82
N LEU A 4 -4.55 -25.74 -13.80
CA LEU A 4 -3.30 -25.02 -13.60
C LEU A 4 -3.37 -23.61 -14.20
N PHE A 5 -2.92 -22.60 -13.45
CA PHE A 5 -2.80 -21.22 -13.95
C PHE A 5 -1.51 -21.06 -14.77
N LEU A 6 -1.62 -21.00 -16.10
CA LEU A 6 -0.49 -20.96 -17.05
C LEU A 6 0.13 -19.57 -17.27
N ARG A 7 -0.14 -18.57 -16.41
CA ARG A 7 0.29 -17.18 -16.62
C ARG A 7 1.80 -17.00 -16.80
N TYR A 8 2.61 -17.93 -16.28
CA TYR A 8 4.08 -17.90 -16.35
C TYR A 8 4.65 -19.24 -16.77
N CYS A 9 3.98 -19.98 -17.65
CA CYS A 9 4.43 -21.31 -18.10
C CYS A 9 5.50 -21.22 -19.21
N SER A 10 6.55 -20.43 -19.00
CA SER A 10 7.74 -20.34 -19.85
C SER A 10 8.99 -20.27 -18.97
N PRO A 11 10.09 -20.98 -19.32
CA PRO A 11 11.32 -20.99 -18.51
C PRO A 11 12.01 -19.63 -18.43
N GLU A 12 11.63 -18.67 -19.28
CA GLU A 12 12.14 -17.30 -19.26
C GLU A 12 11.65 -16.50 -18.04
N TYR A 13 10.54 -16.93 -17.42
CA TYR A 13 10.00 -16.27 -16.23
C TYR A 13 10.69 -16.77 -14.96
N THR A 14 11.77 -16.11 -14.58
CA THR A 14 12.42 -16.29 -13.29
C THR A 14 12.12 -15.10 -12.39
N PHE A 15 11.67 -15.38 -11.16
CA PHE A 15 11.40 -14.35 -10.16
C PHE A 15 12.04 -14.76 -8.83
N PRO A 16 12.57 -13.80 -8.07
CA PRO A 16 13.03 -14.05 -6.71
C PRO A 16 11.86 -14.51 -5.82
N SER A 17 12.21 -15.12 -4.68
CA SER A 17 11.23 -15.52 -3.69
C SER A 17 10.51 -14.30 -3.10
N GLN A 18 9.29 -14.50 -2.59
CA GLN A 18 8.54 -13.43 -1.92
C GLN A 18 9.33 -12.83 -0.76
N GLN A 19 10.06 -13.67 -0.01
CA GLN A 19 10.85 -13.23 1.13
C GLN A 19 11.98 -12.30 0.70
N GLU A 20 12.72 -12.63 -0.35
CA GLU A 20 13.81 -11.78 -0.87
C GLU A 20 13.29 -10.41 -1.31
N VAL A 21 12.16 -10.38 -2.04
CA VAL A 21 11.57 -9.11 -2.50
C VAL A 21 11.07 -8.27 -1.31
N ILE A 22 10.45 -8.89 -0.32
CA ILE A 22 9.97 -8.18 0.88
C ILE A 22 11.15 -7.60 1.66
N GLN A 23 12.20 -8.40 1.89
CA GLN A 23 13.39 -7.95 2.61
C GLN A 23 14.09 -6.80 1.88
N PHE A 24 14.21 -6.89 0.55
CA PHE A 24 14.76 -5.82 -0.26
C PHE A 24 13.95 -4.52 -0.13
N ALA A 25 12.62 -4.60 -0.21
CA ALA A 25 11.74 -3.43 -0.08
C ALA A 25 11.81 -2.81 1.31
N VAL A 26 11.83 -3.63 2.36
CA VAL A 26 11.97 -3.21 3.76
C VAL A 26 13.29 -2.49 3.99
N ASN A 27 14.41 -3.09 3.57
CA ASN A 27 15.74 -2.50 3.76
C ASN A 27 15.86 -1.16 3.03
N THR A 28 15.37 -1.11 1.79
CA THR A 28 15.37 0.13 0.98
C THR A 28 14.54 1.22 1.67
N ALA A 29 13.32 0.91 2.11
CA ALA A 29 12.46 1.88 2.79
C ALA A 29 13.08 2.39 4.09
N PHE A 30 13.63 1.48 4.91
CA PHE A 30 14.28 1.82 6.17
C PHE A 30 15.51 2.71 5.96
N GLU A 31 16.37 2.37 4.99
CA GLU A 31 17.55 3.17 4.66
C GLU A 31 17.15 4.58 4.20
N GLN A 32 16.21 4.71 3.27
CA GLN A 32 15.80 6.02 2.75
C GLN A 32 15.12 6.90 3.79
N VAL A 33 14.33 6.31 4.71
CA VAL A 33 13.71 7.05 5.81
C VAL A 33 14.73 7.42 6.89
N THR A 34 15.73 6.56 7.14
CA THR A 34 16.81 6.84 8.09
C THR A 34 17.74 7.94 7.58
N LEU A 35 18.08 7.93 6.28
CA LEU A 35 18.89 8.97 5.64
C LEU A 35 18.16 10.32 5.59
N ASN A 36 16.85 10.29 5.34
CA ASN A 36 16.02 11.49 5.31
C ASN A 36 14.68 11.24 6.02
N PRO A 37 14.52 11.73 7.27
CA PRO A 37 13.28 11.56 8.03
C PRO A 37 12.04 12.24 7.43
N ARG A 38 12.20 13.07 6.39
CA ARG A 38 11.09 13.68 5.63
C ARG A 38 10.65 12.83 4.44
N THR A 39 11.28 11.68 4.21
CA THR A 39 10.90 10.76 3.14
C THR A 39 9.53 10.14 3.43
N LEU A 40 8.63 10.22 2.45
CA LEU A 40 7.35 9.55 2.46
C LEU A 40 7.43 8.31 1.56
N VAL A 41 7.11 7.14 2.10
CA VAL A 41 7.03 5.90 1.32
C VAL A 41 5.61 5.73 0.80
N VAL A 42 5.48 5.41 -0.48
CA VAL A 42 4.18 5.21 -1.14
C VAL A 42 4.14 3.81 -1.74
N CYS A 43 3.10 3.04 -1.39
CA CYS A 43 2.86 1.72 -1.94
C CYS A 43 1.62 1.72 -2.84
N GLY A 44 1.77 1.18 -4.04
CA GLY A 44 0.70 1.06 -5.01
C GLY A 44 -0.10 -0.21 -4.83
N THR A 45 -1.42 -0.10 -4.90
CA THR A 45 -2.31 -1.27 -4.87
C THR A 45 -3.40 -1.14 -5.93
N TYR A 46 -3.81 -2.27 -6.51
CA TYR A 46 -4.89 -2.34 -7.51
C TYR A 46 -6.02 -3.27 -7.06
N SER A 47 -5.69 -4.34 -6.33
CA SER A 47 -6.64 -5.34 -5.85
C SER A 47 -6.26 -5.81 -4.44
N VAL A 48 -7.04 -6.74 -3.89
CA VAL A 48 -6.62 -7.54 -2.73
C VAL A 48 -5.44 -8.41 -3.15
N GLY A 49 -4.42 -8.48 -2.30
CA GLY A 49 -3.18 -9.20 -2.53
C GLY A 49 -1.92 -8.34 -2.33
N LYS A 50 -0.83 -9.01 -1.96
CA LYS A 50 0.52 -8.45 -1.69
C LYS A 50 0.60 -7.56 -0.46
N GLU A 51 -0.32 -7.76 0.50
CA GLU A 51 -0.38 -7.01 1.76
C GLU A 51 0.91 -7.12 2.55
N LYS A 52 1.56 -8.29 2.48
CA LYS A 52 2.83 -8.56 3.16
C LYS A 52 3.92 -7.53 2.87
N VAL A 53 3.93 -6.91 1.69
CA VAL A 53 4.96 -5.93 1.32
C VAL A 53 4.80 -4.65 2.16
N PHE A 54 3.64 -4.01 2.10
CA PHE A 54 3.44 -2.76 2.82
C PHE A 54 3.33 -2.97 4.33
N LEU A 55 2.85 -4.12 4.80
CA LEU A 55 2.81 -4.45 6.23
C LEU A 55 4.21 -4.62 6.81
N ALA A 56 5.11 -5.33 6.12
CA ALA A 56 6.49 -5.51 6.58
C ALA A 56 7.25 -4.18 6.63
N ILE A 57 7.02 -3.29 5.65
CA ILE A 57 7.58 -1.93 5.66
C ILE A 57 7.03 -1.14 6.85
N ALA A 58 5.72 -1.19 7.10
CA ALA A 58 5.08 -0.51 8.22
C ALA A 58 5.65 -0.93 9.57
N GLU A 59 5.85 -2.23 9.74
CA GLU A 59 6.40 -2.84 10.97
C GLU A 59 7.82 -2.35 11.25
N VAL A 60 8.70 -2.35 10.25
CA VAL A 60 10.10 -1.89 10.41
C VAL A 60 10.21 -0.38 10.57
N LEU A 61 9.34 0.39 9.92
CA LEU A 61 9.28 1.84 10.11
C LEU A 61 8.58 2.25 11.42
N GLY A 62 7.98 1.31 12.15
CA GLY A 62 7.19 1.60 13.35
C GLY A 62 6.01 2.53 13.08
N SER A 63 5.47 2.52 11.86
CA SER A 63 4.43 3.45 11.40
C SER A 63 3.21 2.69 10.90
N LYS A 64 2.03 3.31 11.01
CA LYS A 64 0.81 2.75 10.43
C LYS A 64 0.71 3.07 8.94
N VAL A 65 -0.03 2.25 8.21
CA VAL A 65 -0.28 2.43 6.78
C VAL A 65 -1.55 3.24 6.59
N SER A 66 -1.41 4.44 6.02
CA SER A 66 -2.55 5.29 5.66
C SER A 66 -3.11 4.92 4.32
N MET A 67 -4.44 4.86 4.21
CA MET A 67 -5.12 4.50 2.97
C MET A 67 -6.51 5.12 2.88
N SER A 68 -7.12 5.04 1.69
CA SER A 68 -8.49 5.50 1.49
C SER A 68 -9.49 4.65 2.28
N GLN A 69 -10.64 5.26 2.58
CA GLN A 69 -11.74 4.58 3.29
C GLN A 69 -12.21 3.30 2.58
N GLU A 70 -12.16 3.29 1.25
CA GLU A 70 -12.50 2.14 0.42
C GLU A 70 -11.52 0.98 0.66
N LYS A 71 -10.22 1.26 0.60
CA LYS A 71 -9.18 0.24 0.81
C LYS A 71 -9.18 -0.27 2.24
N TYR A 72 -9.42 0.61 3.21
CA TYR A 72 -9.54 0.24 4.62
C TYR A 72 -10.64 -0.79 4.84
N LYS A 73 -11.84 -0.58 4.26
CA LYS A 73 -12.95 -1.55 4.37
C LYS A 73 -12.58 -2.90 3.77
N ILE A 74 -11.92 -2.90 2.62
CA ILE A 74 -11.47 -4.13 1.95
C ILE A 74 -10.50 -4.92 2.85
N LEU A 75 -9.53 -4.25 3.48
CA LEU A 75 -8.56 -4.91 4.36
C LEU A 75 -9.19 -5.39 5.68
N GLN A 76 -10.20 -4.68 6.20
CA GLN A 76 -10.96 -5.14 7.38
C GLN A 76 -11.68 -6.46 7.13
N CYS A 77 -12.14 -6.72 5.90
CA CYS A 77 -12.76 -7.99 5.52
C CYS A 77 -11.78 -9.18 5.52
N LEU A 78 -10.47 -8.96 5.69
CA LEU A 78 -9.48 -10.04 5.83
C LEU A 78 -9.41 -10.58 7.27
N GLU A 79 -10.12 -9.98 8.22
CA GLU A 79 -10.25 -10.42 9.62
C GLU A 79 -8.92 -10.69 10.36
N SER A 80 -7.83 -10.06 9.90
CA SER A 80 -6.50 -10.21 10.48
C SER A 80 -6.25 -9.16 11.56
N ALA A 81 -6.03 -9.61 12.79
CA ALA A 81 -5.68 -8.73 13.92
C ALA A 81 -4.41 -7.91 13.64
N THR A 82 -3.40 -8.52 13.02
CA THR A 82 -2.16 -7.85 12.63
C THR A 82 -2.42 -6.70 11.67
N ILE A 83 -3.20 -6.94 10.61
CA ILE A 83 -3.56 -5.91 9.64
C ILE A 83 -4.30 -4.77 10.33
N ASN A 84 -5.31 -5.09 11.13
CA ASN A 84 -6.14 -4.09 11.82
C ASN A 84 -5.34 -3.21 12.79
N SER A 85 -4.25 -3.72 13.37
CA SER A 85 -3.36 -2.92 14.21
C SER A 85 -2.48 -1.94 13.42
N LEU A 86 -2.11 -2.30 12.19
CA LEU A 86 -1.16 -1.57 11.34
C LEU A 86 -1.81 -0.62 10.34
N ILE A 87 -3.10 -0.70 10.07
CA ILE A 87 -3.79 0.18 9.12
C ILE A 87 -4.43 1.40 9.80
N THR A 88 -4.52 2.51 9.07
CA THR A 88 -5.19 3.74 9.54
C THR A 88 -5.78 4.56 8.39
N LEU A 89 -6.71 5.44 8.73
CA LEU A 89 -7.25 6.48 7.84
C LEU A 89 -6.56 7.83 8.05
N ASN A 90 -5.63 7.93 9.01
CA ASN A 90 -4.98 9.17 9.36
C ASN A 90 -3.70 9.42 8.54
N TRP A 91 -3.85 10.17 7.46
CA TRP A 91 -2.77 10.52 6.53
C TRP A 91 -1.66 11.42 7.12
N THR A 92 -1.95 12.21 8.16
CA THR A 92 -1.03 13.28 8.60
C THR A 92 0.10 12.80 9.50
N ASN A 93 -0.06 11.64 10.16
CA ASN A 93 0.90 11.12 11.14
C ASN A 93 1.48 9.76 10.71
N THR A 94 1.72 9.59 9.41
CA THR A 94 2.22 8.32 8.86
C THR A 94 3.27 8.56 7.78
N PHE A 95 4.26 7.67 7.74
CA PHE A 95 5.33 7.70 6.73
C PHE A 95 5.06 6.75 5.56
N LEU A 96 3.95 6.00 5.60
CA LEU A 96 3.60 5.01 4.59
C LEU A 96 2.16 5.19 4.11
N HIS A 97 2.02 5.52 2.82
CA HIS A 97 0.75 5.82 2.16
C HIS A 97 0.42 4.77 1.10
N LEU A 98 -0.80 4.26 1.13
CA LEU A 98 -1.33 3.28 0.18
C LEU A 98 -2.20 4.00 -0.85
N LEU A 99 -1.77 3.98 -2.11
CA LEU A 99 -2.49 4.63 -3.22
C LEU A 99 -2.90 3.62 -4.30
N PRO A 100 -3.98 3.92 -5.06
CA PRO A 100 -4.27 3.21 -6.30
C PRO A 100 -3.06 3.20 -7.23
N MET A 101 -2.74 2.06 -7.84
CA MET A 101 -1.56 1.91 -8.72
C MET A 101 -1.54 2.93 -9.89
N MET A 102 -2.71 3.32 -10.38
CA MET A 102 -2.87 4.36 -11.42
C MET A 102 -2.37 5.74 -10.99
N GLN A 103 -2.25 5.97 -9.68
CA GLN A 103 -1.73 7.17 -9.05
C GLN A 103 -0.27 7.01 -8.63
N ILE A 104 0.49 6.07 -9.20
CA ILE A 104 1.95 6.04 -9.03
C ILE A 104 2.58 6.63 -10.29
N ASN A 105 2.66 7.96 -10.33
CA ASN A 105 3.39 8.70 -11.36
C ASN A 105 4.04 9.95 -10.74
N PHE A 106 5.03 10.52 -11.41
CA PHE A 106 5.74 11.72 -10.92
C PHE A 106 4.86 12.98 -10.81
N LYS A 107 3.70 13.00 -11.48
CA LYS A 107 2.73 14.12 -11.50
C LYS A 107 1.68 14.01 -10.40
N VAL A 108 1.82 13.07 -9.46
CA VAL A 108 0.86 12.86 -8.38
C VAL A 108 0.88 14.05 -7.43
N ARG A 109 -0.24 14.76 -7.41
CA ARG A 109 -0.49 15.79 -6.41
C ARG A 109 -1.18 15.12 -5.24
N PHE A 110 -0.44 14.90 -4.16
CA PHE A 110 -1.00 14.43 -2.88
C PHE A 110 -2.00 15.49 -2.39
N LYS A 111 -3.28 15.27 -2.69
CA LYS A 111 -4.36 16.01 -2.04
C LYS A 111 -4.61 15.27 -0.73
N SER A 112 -4.24 15.89 0.38
CA SER A 112 -4.87 15.54 1.66
C SER A 112 -6.38 15.62 1.44
N GLU A 113 -7.10 14.52 1.66
CA GLU A 113 -8.57 14.47 1.56
C GLU A 113 -9.19 15.38 2.62
N SER A 114 -9.25 16.67 2.31
CA SER A 114 -10.04 17.68 3.03
C SER A 114 -11.15 18.27 2.14
N GLN A 115 -11.41 17.66 0.99
CA GLN A 115 -12.51 18.06 0.09
C GLN A 115 -13.20 16.85 -0.53
N SER A 116 -13.95 16.11 0.29
CA SER A 116 -15.12 15.37 -0.20
C SER A 116 -16.31 15.73 0.68
N LYS A 117 -16.92 16.88 0.37
CA LYS A 117 -18.31 17.29 0.69
C LYS A 117 -18.62 18.65 0.06
N LYS A 118 -18.48 18.78 -1.26
CA LYS A 118 -19.15 19.84 -2.05
C LYS A 118 -19.42 19.36 -3.48
N SER A 119 -20.37 18.45 -3.64
CA SER A 119 -21.14 18.32 -4.89
C SER A 119 -22.31 17.36 -4.67
N HIS A 120 -23.36 17.84 -4.00
CA HIS A 120 -24.75 17.46 -4.24
C HIS A 120 -25.62 18.49 -3.50
N ASN A 121 -25.64 19.70 -4.05
CA ASN A 121 -26.68 20.70 -3.82
C ASN A 121 -26.77 21.52 -5.10
N LEU A 122 -27.55 21.01 -6.05
CA LEU A 122 -28.22 21.80 -7.07
C LEU A 122 -29.67 21.30 -7.09
N LEU A 123 -30.47 22.02 -6.30
CA LEU A 123 -31.92 22.17 -6.33
C LEU A 123 -32.36 22.79 -7.68
N PRO A 124 -33.66 22.87 -8.06
CA PRO A 124 -34.86 23.15 -7.24
C PRO A 124 -35.58 21.93 -6.67
#